data_AF-A0A962ZQQ8-F1
#
_entry.id   AF-A0A962ZQQ8-F1
#
_cell.length_a   1.000
_cell.length_b   1.000
_cell.length_c   1.000
_cell.angle_alpha   90.00
_cell.angle_beta   90.00
_cell.angle_gamma   90.00
#
_symmetry.space_group_name_H-M   'P 1'
#
loop_
_entity.id
_entity.type
_entity.pdbx_description
1 polymer ?
#
loop_
_entity_poly.entity_id
_entity_poly.type
_entity_poly.pdbx_seq_one_letter_code
_entity_poly.pdbx_strand_id
1 'polypeptide(L)'
;MDSMINRYTADKKVRNDGAYTPDGVGGKRPDRCSLVYTQRCKEAFDNVPVILGGIEASLRRIAHFDYWQGSVRRSLLLDAGADMLIYGNAERAIVELSHRLARGDELGEITDVRGTAFIRCDKPDGWWEIDSTRVDRPGHIDTIVSPYANTQDSSACATTQSEGVAADKVLRFVPDAKRNREKSVIRLPSFEKVRNDPVLYAHANRVLHLETNPGNARALVQAYGQRDLWINPPPQPLTTAEMDYVFGMPYTRVPHEAYGDARIPAYEMIRFSINIMRGCFGGCTFCSITEHEGRVIQNRSEESILDEMRKIRDTVPGFTGVISDLGGPTANMYR
;
A
#
# COMPACT_ATOMS: atom_id res chain seq x y z
N MET A 1 -14.34 -1.80 2.82
CA MET A 1 -14.39 -3.28 2.94
C MET A 1 -14.47 -3.88 1.55
N ASP A 2 -13.79 -5.00 1.31
CA ASP A 2 -13.89 -5.72 0.04
C ASP A 2 -15.33 -6.19 -0.23
N SER A 3 -15.82 -5.94 -1.45
CA SER A 3 -17.20 -6.24 -1.84
C SER A 3 -17.57 -7.72 -1.78
N MET A 4 -16.61 -8.61 -2.04
CA MET A 4 -16.83 -10.06 -1.92
C MET A 4 -16.94 -10.46 -0.45
N ILE A 5 -16.10 -9.93 0.44
CA ILE A 5 -16.19 -10.20 1.89
C ILE A 5 -17.52 -9.69 2.46
N ASN A 6 -18.02 -8.56 1.96
CA ASN A 6 -19.30 -8.03 2.39
C ASN A 6 -20.49 -8.88 1.92
N ARG A 7 -20.38 -9.57 0.77
CA ARG A 7 -21.47 -10.37 0.18
C ARG A 7 -21.39 -11.85 0.54
N TYR A 8 -20.21 -12.37 0.83
CA TYR A 8 -19.97 -13.80 1.04
C TYR A 8 -19.31 -14.06 2.41
N THR A 9 -19.59 -15.22 2.98
CA THR A 9 -18.82 -15.74 4.13
C THR A 9 -17.46 -16.28 3.66
N ALA A 10 -16.57 -16.58 4.60
CA ALA A 10 -15.29 -17.22 4.29
C ALA A 10 -15.48 -18.55 3.54
N ASP A 11 -16.56 -19.29 3.86
CA ASP A 11 -16.94 -20.53 3.16
C ASP A 11 -17.66 -20.30 1.82
N LYS A 12 -17.58 -19.08 1.25
CA LYS A 12 -18.20 -18.68 -0.02
C LYS A 12 -19.73 -18.77 -0.05
N LYS A 13 -20.40 -18.77 1.11
CA LYS A 13 -21.87 -18.71 1.19
C LYS A 13 -22.35 -17.27 1.08
N VAL A 14 -23.44 -17.04 0.36
CA VAL A 14 -24.03 -15.69 0.21
C VAL A 14 -24.61 -15.24 1.55
N ARG A 15 -24.31 -13.99 1.93
CA ARG A 15 -24.93 -13.30 3.05
C ARG A 15 -26.24 -12.67 2.62
N ASN A 16 -27.24 -12.73 3.49
CA ASN A 16 -28.55 -12.11 3.26
C ASN A 16 -28.56 -10.62 3.66
N ASP A 17 -27.59 -10.21 4.47
CA ASP A 17 -27.42 -8.86 4.99
C ASP A 17 -26.27 -8.12 4.27
N GLY A 18 -26.35 -6.78 4.29
CA GLY A 18 -25.32 -5.89 3.77
C GLY A 18 -24.97 -4.82 4.79
N ALA A 19 -23.75 -4.83 5.32
CA ALA A 19 -23.39 -3.91 6.41
C ALA A 19 -23.44 -2.42 6.01
N TYR A 20 -23.36 -2.12 4.72
CA TYR A 20 -23.22 -0.76 4.22
C TYR A 20 -24.39 -0.32 3.30
N THR A 21 -25.52 -1.01 3.39
CA THR A 21 -26.72 -0.71 2.60
C THR A 21 -27.84 -0.25 3.53
N PRO A 22 -28.74 0.62 3.06
CA PRO A 22 -29.96 0.97 3.80
C PRO A 22 -30.70 -0.27 4.26
N ASP A 23 -31.08 -0.27 5.54
CA ASP A 23 -31.78 -1.34 6.25
C ASP A 23 -31.08 -2.69 6.24
N GLY A 24 -29.77 -2.68 5.97
CA GLY A 24 -28.97 -3.90 5.91
C GLY A 24 -29.29 -4.80 4.72
N VAL A 25 -29.91 -4.29 3.64
CA VAL A 25 -30.36 -5.12 2.52
C VAL A 25 -29.16 -5.69 1.74
N GLY A 26 -29.05 -7.02 1.69
CA GLY A 26 -28.01 -7.72 0.94
C GLY A 26 -28.10 -7.54 -0.58
N GLY A 27 -27.00 -7.80 -1.29
CA GLY A 27 -26.98 -7.90 -2.76
C GLY A 27 -27.10 -6.58 -3.54
N LYS A 28 -27.15 -5.42 -2.88
CA LYS A 28 -27.22 -4.10 -3.55
C LYS A 28 -25.91 -3.62 -4.17
N ARG A 29 -24.81 -4.31 -3.92
CA ARG A 29 -23.48 -3.97 -4.45
C ARG A 29 -22.97 -5.11 -5.33
N PRO A 30 -22.40 -4.79 -6.50
CA PRO A 30 -21.84 -5.81 -7.37
C PRO A 30 -20.60 -6.44 -6.75
N ASP A 31 -20.33 -7.67 -7.18
CA ASP A 31 -19.06 -8.33 -6.89
C ASP A 31 -17.91 -7.58 -7.56
N ARG A 32 -16.81 -7.39 -6.83
CA ARG A 32 -15.65 -6.61 -7.29
C ARG A 32 -16.05 -5.20 -7.71
N CYS A 33 -16.70 -4.48 -6.80
CA CYS A 33 -17.21 -3.12 -7.00
C CYS A 33 -16.23 -2.21 -7.75
N SER A 34 -14.95 -2.20 -7.36
CA SER A 34 -13.93 -1.36 -8.00
C SER A 34 -13.80 -1.62 -9.50
N LEU A 35 -13.92 -2.87 -9.95
CA LEU A 35 -13.92 -3.21 -11.38
C LEU A 35 -15.18 -2.69 -12.06
N VAL A 36 -16.35 -3.06 -11.52
CA VAL A 36 -17.66 -2.76 -12.13
C VAL A 36 -17.89 -1.25 -12.22
N TYR A 37 -17.63 -0.51 -11.14
CA TYR A 37 -17.84 0.94 -11.13
C TYR A 37 -16.84 1.68 -12.01
N THR A 38 -15.57 1.23 -12.08
CA THR A 38 -14.61 1.83 -13.02
C THR A 38 -15.08 1.69 -14.46
N GLN A 39 -15.56 0.50 -14.85
CA GLN A 39 -16.08 0.28 -16.19
C GLN A 39 -17.31 1.13 -16.47
N ARG A 40 -18.25 1.26 -15.51
CA ARG A 40 -19.41 2.16 -15.66
C ARG A 40 -19.01 3.63 -15.77
N CYS A 41 -18.00 4.08 -15.02
CA CYS A 41 -17.47 5.44 -15.16
C CYS A 41 -16.87 5.66 -16.54
N LYS A 42 -16.10 4.70 -17.07
CA LYS A 42 -15.50 4.78 -18.41
C LYS A 42 -16.54 4.68 -19.53
N GLU A 43 -17.61 3.91 -19.35
CA GLU A 43 -18.75 3.87 -20.29
C GLU A 43 -19.49 5.20 -20.36
N ALA A 44 -19.68 5.86 -19.21
CA ALA A 44 -20.41 7.13 -19.12
C ALA A 44 -19.54 8.35 -19.48
N PHE A 45 -18.25 8.29 -19.15
CA PHE A 45 -17.29 9.39 -19.27
C PHE A 45 -15.92 8.84 -19.68
N ASP A 46 -15.79 8.47 -20.95
CA ASP A 46 -14.56 7.91 -21.54
C ASP A 46 -13.34 8.82 -21.41
N ASN A 47 -13.55 10.14 -21.54
CA ASN A 47 -12.52 11.17 -21.49
C ASN A 47 -12.15 11.63 -20.08
N VAL A 48 -12.84 11.14 -19.04
CA VAL A 48 -12.55 11.52 -17.66
C VAL A 48 -11.58 10.50 -17.04
N PRO A 49 -10.46 10.94 -16.45
CA PRO A 49 -9.55 10.03 -15.77
C PRO A 49 -10.21 9.39 -14.54
N VAL A 50 -10.02 8.09 -14.38
CA VAL A 50 -10.48 7.30 -13.23
C VAL A 50 -9.27 6.87 -12.41
N ILE A 51 -9.22 7.32 -11.16
CA ILE A 51 -8.15 7.02 -10.22
C ILE A 51 -8.69 6.08 -9.14
N LEU A 52 -8.08 4.91 -9.01
CA LEU A 52 -8.44 3.94 -7.97
C LEU A 52 -7.75 4.26 -6.65
N GLY A 53 -8.41 3.95 -5.54
CA GLY A 53 -7.86 4.18 -4.21
C GLY A 53 -8.43 3.25 -3.14
N GLY A 54 -7.92 3.41 -1.91
CA GLY A 54 -8.35 2.66 -0.74
C GLY A 54 -7.68 1.30 -0.59
N ILE A 55 -8.17 0.53 0.40
CA ILE A 55 -7.52 -0.72 0.81
C ILE A 55 -7.51 -1.78 -0.29
N GLU A 56 -8.58 -1.89 -1.10
CA GLU A 56 -8.65 -2.87 -2.19
C GLU A 56 -7.60 -2.57 -3.26
N ALA A 57 -7.55 -1.32 -3.73
CA ALA A 57 -6.59 -0.87 -4.72
C ALA A 57 -5.15 -1.02 -4.20
N SER A 58 -4.93 -0.68 -2.92
CA SER A 58 -3.62 -0.83 -2.30
C SER A 58 -3.14 -2.26 -2.33
N LEU A 59 -3.90 -3.21 -1.78
CA LEU A 59 -3.47 -4.61 -1.66
C LEU A 59 -3.42 -5.33 -3.01
N ARG A 60 -4.20 -4.88 -4.01
CA ARG A 60 -4.27 -5.48 -5.35
C ARG A 60 -3.46 -4.72 -6.40
N ARG A 61 -2.49 -3.89 -5.97
CA ARG A 61 -1.68 -3.05 -6.87
C ARG A 61 -0.78 -3.85 -7.80
N ILE A 62 -0.26 -5.00 -7.37
CA ILE A 62 0.49 -5.96 -8.23
C ILE A 62 -0.34 -7.22 -8.49
N ALA A 63 0.26 -8.20 -9.18
CA ALA A 63 -0.30 -9.53 -9.31
C ALA A 63 -0.55 -10.12 -7.91
N HIS A 64 -1.78 -10.55 -7.66
CA HIS A 64 -2.24 -10.94 -6.33
C HIS A 64 -3.04 -12.23 -6.40
N PHE A 65 -2.98 -13.01 -5.33
CA PHE A 65 -3.80 -14.21 -5.18
C PHE A 65 -5.24 -13.84 -4.85
N ASP A 66 -6.18 -14.32 -5.65
CA ASP A 66 -7.62 -14.15 -5.42
C ASP A 66 -8.20 -15.42 -4.81
N TYR A 67 -8.54 -15.36 -3.52
CA TYR A 67 -9.13 -16.48 -2.77
C TYR A 67 -10.44 -17.01 -3.39
N TRP A 68 -11.24 -16.11 -3.96
CA TRP A 68 -12.54 -16.45 -4.51
C TRP A 68 -12.43 -17.39 -5.71
N GLN A 69 -11.51 -17.09 -6.64
CA GLN A 69 -11.22 -17.90 -7.82
C GLN A 69 -10.11 -18.94 -7.62
N GLY A 70 -9.37 -18.88 -6.51
CA GLY A 70 -8.25 -19.78 -6.24
C GLY A 70 -7.11 -19.63 -7.27
N SER A 71 -6.89 -18.41 -7.77
CA SER A 71 -5.90 -18.15 -8.83
C SER A 71 -5.23 -16.79 -8.66
N VAL A 72 -4.06 -16.63 -9.27
CA VAL A 72 -3.36 -15.33 -9.32
C VAL A 72 -3.99 -14.46 -10.40
N ARG A 73 -4.47 -13.29 -10.01
CA ARG A 73 -5.03 -12.27 -10.90
C ARG A 73 -3.99 -11.19 -11.21
N ARG A 74 -4.28 -10.41 -12.25
CA ARG A 74 -3.48 -9.23 -12.60
C ARG A 74 -3.68 -8.13 -11.56
N SER A 75 -2.90 -7.06 -11.67
CA SER A 75 -3.15 -5.83 -10.92
C SER A 75 -4.59 -5.35 -11.13
N LEU A 76 -5.21 -4.84 -10.07
CA LEU A 76 -6.54 -4.23 -10.13
C LEU A 76 -6.58 -3.09 -11.15
N LEU A 77 -5.49 -2.33 -11.31
CA LEU A 77 -5.39 -1.24 -12.26
C LEU A 77 -5.63 -1.73 -13.70
N LEU A 78 -4.98 -2.82 -14.09
CA LEU A 78 -5.12 -3.43 -15.41
C LEU A 78 -6.48 -4.09 -15.62
N ASP A 79 -7.00 -4.76 -14.60
CA ASP A 79 -8.31 -5.44 -14.70
C ASP A 79 -9.48 -4.44 -14.71
N ALA A 80 -9.36 -3.32 -14.00
CA ALA A 80 -10.38 -2.28 -13.94
C ALA A 80 -10.40 -1.40 -15.19
N GLY A 81 -9.25 -1.23 -15.86
CA GLY A 81 -9.10 -0.24 -16.93
C GLY A 81 -9.09 1.20 -16.40
N ALA A 82 -8.65 1.39 -15.16
CA ALA A 82 -8.41 2.72 -14.59
C ALA A 82 -7.09 3.30 -15.11
N ASP A 83 -6.93 4.62 -15.03
CA ASP A 83 -5.77 5.32 -15.58
C ASP A 83 -4.61 5.39 -14.57
N MET A 84 -4.94 5.48 -13.27
CA MET A 84 -3.96 5.49 -12.18
C MET A 84 -4.53 4.81 -10.94
N LEU A 85 -3.64 4.31 -10.08
CA LEU A 85 -3.97 3.75 -8.78
C LEU A 85 -3.17 4.47 -7.70
N ILE A 86 -3.83 4.93 -6.65
CA ILE A 86 -3.19 5.47 -5.44
C ILE A 86 -3.28 4.40 -4.35
N TYR A 87 -2.14 4.08 -3.75
CA TYR A 87 -2.04 3.09 -2.69
C TYR A 87 -1.50 3.68 -1.39
N GLY A 88 -1.93 3.03 -0.31
CA GLY A 88 -1.67 3.43 1.05
C GLY A 88 -2.46 4.65 1.50
N ASN A 89 -1.92 5.38 2.47
CA ASN A 89 -2.48 6.64 2.96
C ASN A 89 -2.35 7.72 1.89
N ALA A 90 -3.47 8.07 1.27
CA ALA A 90 -3.52 8.78 0.00
C ALA A 90 -3.57 10.31 0.14
N GLU A 91 -3.56 10.87 1.35
CA GLU A 91 -3.81 12.31 1.59
C GLU A 91 -2.87 13.19 0.78
N ARG A 92 -1.56 12.94 0.85
CA ARG A 92 -0.56 13.71 0.09
C ARG A 92 -0.71 13.53 -1.42
N ALA A 93 -0.91 12.29 -1.87
CA ALA A 93 -1.01 11.96 -3.28
C ALA A 93 -2.26 12.56 -3.93
N ILE A 94 -3.41 12.52 -3.24
CA ILE A 94 -4.67 13.10 -3.71
C ILE A 94 -4.54 14.61 -3.81
N VAL A 95 -3.97 15.28 -2.80
CA VAL A 95 -3.79 16.75 -2.83
C VAL A 95 -2.87 17.16 -3.98
N GLU A 96 -1.71 16.52 -4.10
CA GLU A 96 -0.75 16.80 -5.19
C GLU A 96 -1.38 16.59 -6.57
N LEU A 97 -2.01 15.43 -6.77
CA LEU A 97 -2.64 15.08 -8.03
C LEU A 97 -3.77 16.04 -8.39
N SER A 98 -4.62 16.40 -7.42
CA SER A 98 -5.72 17.34 -7.63
C SER A 98 -5.21 18.72 -8.04
N HIS A 99 -4.14 19.22 -7.40
CA HIS A 99 -3.56 20.50 -7.76
C HIS A 99 -2.92 20.51 -9.15
N ARG A 100 -2.23 19.42 -9.54
CA ARG A 100 -1.64 19.29 -10.88
C ARG A 100 -2.70 19.22 -11.98
N LEU A 101 -3.73 18.39 -11.79
CA LEU A 101 -4.85 18.31 -12.72
C LEU A 101 -5.58 19.65 -12.83
N ALA A 102 -5.77 20.38 -11.73
CA ALA A 102 -6.38 21.72 -11.75
C ALA A 102 -5.54 22.77 -12.48
N ARG A 103 -4.22 22.57 -12.60
CA ARG A 103 -3.31 23.42 -13.39
C ARG A 103 -3.27 23.04 -14.87
N GLY A 104 -3.88 21.92 -15.25
CA GLY A 104 -3.93 21.44 -16.62
C GLY A 104 -2.86 20.42 -16.98
N ASP A 105 -2.10 19.89 -16.00
CA ASP A 105 -1.14 18.81 -16.24
C ASP A 105 -1.90 17.56 -16.73
N GLU A 106 -1.40 16.90 -17.77
CA GLU A 106 -2.00 15.66 -18.24
C GLU A 106 -1.67 14.49 -17.28
N LEU A 107 -2.66 13.63 -16.98
CA LEU A 107 -2.46 12.53 -16.03
C LEU A 107 -1.30 11.61 -16.43
N GLY A 108 -1.09 11.40 -17.73
CA GLY A 108 0.00 10.54 -18.25
C GLY A 108 1.40 11.09 -17.98
N GLU A 109 1.55 12.39 -17.75
CA GLU A 109 2.83 13.04 -17.47
C GLU A 109 3.18 12.98 -15.96
N ILE A 110 2.17 12.79 -15.11
CA ILE A 110 2.33 12.74 -13.65
C ILE A 110 2.87 11.37 -13.22
N THR A 111 4.19 11.23 -13.28
CA THR A 111 4.89 9.95 -13.07
C THR A 111 5.72 9.89 -11.78
N ASP A 112 5.78 10.98 -11.01
CA ASP A 112 6.70 11.18 -9.87
C ASP A 112 5.99 11.21 -8.49
N VAL A 113 4.66 11.15 -8.46
CA VAL A 113 3.89 11.21 -7.21
C VAL A 113 4.05 9.92 -6.41
N ARG A 114 4.51 10.03 -5.16
CA ARG A 114 4.66 8.90 -4.25
C ARG A 114 3.31 8.28 -3.90
N GLY A 115 3.29 6.95 -3.74
CA GLY A 115 2.05 6.21 -3.49
C GLY A 115 1.16 6.03 -4.71
N THR A 116 1.67 6.27 -5.93
CA THR A 116 0.91 6.00 -7.15
C THR A 116 1.45 4.80 -7.92
N ALA A 117 0.59 4.19 -8.71
CA ALA A 117 0.92 3.17 -9.70
C ALA A 117 0.20 3.48 -11.01
N PHE A 118 0.88 3.28 -12.12
CA PHE A 118 0.37 3.58 -13.46
C PHE A 118 0.95 2.59 -14.48
N ILE A 119 0.31 2.51 -15.65
CA ILE A 119 0.75 1.62 -16.73
C ILE A 119 1.59 2.42 -17.72
N ARG A 120 2.70 1.82 -18.15
CA ARG A 120 3.58 2.38 -19.19
C ARG A 120 4.10 1.29 -20.12
N CYS A 121 4.60 1.67 -21.27
CA CYS A 121 5.16 0.73 -22.26
C CYS A 121 6.68 0.87 -22.44
N ASP A 122 7.25 1.95 -21.92
CA ASP A 122 8.64 2.34 -22.05
C ASP A 122 9.35 2.30 -20.70
N LYS A 123 10.67 2.16 -20.73
CA LYS A 123 11.52 2.38 -19.55
C LYS A 123 11.93 3.86 -19.54
N PRO A 124 11.71 4.58 -18.43
CA PRO A 124 12.08 5.99 -18.36
C PRO A 124 13.61 6.17 -18.45
N ASP A 125 14.05 7.17 -19.20
CA ASP A 125 15.46 7.50 -19.36
C ASP A 125 16.13 7.82 -18.01
N GLY A 126 17.37 7.37 -17.84
CA GLY A 126 18.15 7.62 -16.63
C GLY A 126 17.76 6.79 -15.40
N TRP A 127 16.84 5.84 -15.53
CA TRP A 127 16.50 4.90 -14.46
C TRP A 127 17.32 3.62 -14.52
N TRP A 128 17.85 3.20 -13.37
CA TRP A 128 18.54 1.94 -13.18
C TRP A 128 17.54 0.85 -12.86
N GLU A 129 17.65 -0.29 -13.52
CA GLU A 129 16.79 -1.44 -13.23
C GLU A 129 17.58 -2.50 -12.46
N ILE A 130 17.04 -2.89 -11.31
CA ILE A 130 17.54 -3.97 -10.49
C ILE A 130 16.69 -5.21 -10.81
N ASP A 131 17.30 -6.21 -11.41
CA ASP A 131 16.63 -7.46 -11.74
C ASP A 131 16.34 -8.27 -10.48
N SER A 132 15.05 -8.46 -10.18
CA SER A 132 14.56 -9.38 -9.15
C SER A 132 13.56 -10.39 -9.74
N THR A 133 13.70 -10.71 -11.03
CA THR A 133 12.83 -11.65 -11.75
C THR A 133 13.10 -13.12 -11.42
N ARG A 134 14.14 -13.39 -10.63
CA ARG A 134 14.57 -14.71 -10.17
C ARG A 134 14.69 -14.71 -8.66
N VAL A 135 14.49 -15.89 -8.06
CA VAL A 135 14.67 -16.09 -6.62
C VAL A 135 16.11 -15.78 -6.24
N ASP A 136 16.29 -14.97 -5.19
CA ASP A 136 17.59 -14.65 -4.63
C ASP A 136 18.29 -15.96 -4.22
N ARG A 137 19.50 -16.20 -4.74
CA ARG A 137 20.34 -17.29 -4.21
C ARG A 137 20.97 -16.79 -2.90
N PRO A 138 20.82 -17.50 -1.77
CA PRO A 138 21.56 -17.18 -0.56
C PRO A 138 23.05 -17.08 -0.89
N GLY A 139 23.65 -15.95 -0.54
CA GLY A 139 25.09 -15.74 -0.71
C GLY A 139 25.91 -16.56 0.28
N HIS A 140 27.23 -16.44 0.17
CA HIS A 140 28.13 -16.91 1.22
C HIS A 140 27.81 -16.17 2.52
N ILE A 141 27.47 -16.91 3.58
CA ILE A 141 27.32 -16.34 4.92
C ILE A 141 28.72 -16.32 5.51
N ASP A 142 29.32 -15.14 5.61
CA ASP A 142 30.61 -15.00 6.25
C ASP A 142 30.49 -15.46 7.70
N THR A 143 31.45 -16.28 8.12
CA THR A 143 31.51 -16.78 9.49
C THR A 143 31.59 -15.58 10.42
N ILE A 144 30.61 -15.44 11.32
CA ILE A 144 30.64 -14.39 12.34
C ILE A 144 31.86 -14.66 13.22
N VAL A 145 32.91 -13.86 13.03
CA VAL A 145 34.10 -13.91 13.88
C VAL A 145 33.68 -13.40 15.25
N SER A 146 33.93 -14.20 16.29
CA SER A 146 33.64 -13.81 17.67
C SER A 146 34.34 -12.49 17.99
N PRO A 147 33.67 -11.49 18.60
CA PRO A 147 34.28 -10.22 19.01
C PRO A 147 35.45 -10.40 20.00
N TYR A 148 35.56 -11.57 20.61
CA TYR A 148 36.60 -11.94 21.58
C TYR A 148 37.67 -12.87 20.98
N ALA A 149 37.58 -13.17 19.68
CA ALA A 149 38.65 -13.87 19.00
C ALA A 149 39.86 -12.94 18.88
N ASN A 150 40.97 -13.30 19.54
CA ASN A 150 42.24 -12.61 19.38
C ASN A 150 42.72 -12.81 17.94
N THR A 151 42.60 -11.78 17.10
CA THR A 151 42.95 -11.81 15.67
C THR A 151 44.45 -12.03 15.40
N GLN A 152 45.27 -12.09 16.45
CA GLN A 152 46.70 -12.41 16.39
C GLN A 152 46.99 -13.92 16.42
N ASP A 153 46.10 -14.74 17.00
CA ASP A 153 46.29 -16.20 17.14
C ASP A 153 45.53 -17.02 16.08
N SER A 154 44.71 -16.36 15.24
CA SER A 154 43.93 -17.02 14.20
C SER A 154 44.76 -17.21 12.93
N SER A 155 44.99 -18.46 12.53
CA SER A 155 45.58 -18.87 11.24
C SER A 155 44.79 -18.40 10.00
N ALA A 156 43.62 -17.79 10.21
CA ALA A 156 42.77 -17.20 9.17
C ALA A 156 43.35 -15.92 8.53
N CYS A 157 44.37 -15.30 9.13
CA CYS A 157 45.04 -14.11 8.56
C CYS A 157 46.09 -14.44 7.49
N ALA A 158 46.38 -15.71 7.21
CA ALA A 158 47.43 -16.10 6.26
C ALA A 158 46.95 -16.17 4.79
N THR A 159 45.65 -16.21 4.51
CA THR A 159 45.13 -16.48 3.16
C THR A 159 44.94 -15.25 2.26
N THR A 160 45.14 -14.03 2.76
CA THR A 160 44.98 -12.80 1.96
C THR A 160 46.27 -12.00 1.76
N GLN A 161 47.40 -12.44 2.34
CA GLN A 161 48.69 -11.73 2.20
C GLN A 161 49.50 -12.16 0.97
N SER A 162 49.04 -13.14 0.19
CA SER A 162 49.71 -13.64 -1.01
C SER A 162 49.08 -13.20 -2.33
N GLU A 163 48.24 -12.17 -2.34
CA GLU A 163 47.89 -11.49 -3.59
C GLU A 163 48.86 -10.33 -3.81
N GLY A 164 49.86 -10.59 -4.66
CA GLY A 164 50.86 -9.62 -5.07
C GLY A 164 50.24 -8.31 -5.57
N VAL A 165 51.02 -7.23 -5.42
CA VAL A 165 50.70 -5.86 -5.83
C VAL A 165 50.22 -5.86 -7.29
N ALA A 166 48.91 -5.94 -7.48
CA ALA A 166 48.29 -6.02 -8.80
C ALA A 166 48.23 -4.61 -9.40
N ALA A 167 48.67 -4.54 -10.66
CA ALA A 167 48.72 -3.41 -11.57
C ALA A 167 47.56 -2.42 -11.45
N ASP A 168 47.81 -1.16 -11.88
CA ASP A 168 46.84 -0.06 -12.02
C ASP A 168 45.40 -0.56 -12.22
N LYS A 169 44.68 -0.73 -11.10
CA LYS A 169 43.27 -1.07 -11.12
C LYS A 169 42.57 0.19 -11.59
N VAL A 170 42.24 0.24 -12.88
CA VAL A 170 41.31 1.22 -13.43
C VAL A 170 40.04 1.14 -12.58
N LEU A 171 39.86 2.10 -11.68
CA LEU A 171 38.67 2.21 -10.85
C LEU A 171 37.51 2.60 -11.77
N ARG A 172 36.79 1.60 -12.25
CA ARG A 172 35.55 1.83 -12.98
C ARG A 172 34.51 2.28 -11.94
N PHE A 173 34.29 3.58 -11.84
CA PHE A 173 33.16 4.14 -11.11
C PHE A 173 31.88 3.75 -11.83
N VAL A 174 31.33 2.58 -11.49
CA VAL A 174 29.97 2.21 -11.86
C VAL A 174 29.06 2.96 -10.89
N PRO A 175 28.17 3.85 -11.35
CA PRO A 175 27.13 4.42 -10.50
C PRO A 175 26.36 3.27 -9.87
N ASP A 176 26.47 3.11 -8.55
CA ASP A 176 25.89 1.97 -7.86
C ASP A 176 24.38 2.18 -7.75
N ALA A 177 23.60 1.41 -8.52
CA ALA A 177 22.13 1.37 -8.42
C ALA A 177 21.65 1.06 -6.98
N LYS A 178 22.48 0.41 -6.15
CA LYS A 178 22.16 0.23 -4.73
C LYS A 178 22.21 1.54 -3.94
N ARG A 179 23.06 2.50 -4.34
CA ARG A 179 23.25 3.81 -3.70
C ARG A 179 22.28 4.88 -4.21
N ASN A 180 21.92 4.86 -5.50
CA ASN A 180 20.98 5.83 -6.07
C ASN A 180 19.54 5.29 -6.09
N ARG A 181 18.88 5.28 -4.92
CA ARG A 181 17.53 4.72 -4.76
C ARG A 181 16.44 5.52 -5.48
N GLU A 182 16.60 6.83 -5.61
CA GLU A 182 15.63 7.72 -6.26
C GLU A 182 15.51 7.46 -7.77
N LYS A 183 16.59 7.02 -8.41
CA LYS A 183 16.60 6.66 -9.83
C LYS A 183 16.77 5.15 -10.06
N SER A 184 16.37 4.33 -9.10
CA SER A 184 16.41 2.87 -9.23
C SER A 184 15.02 2.26 -9.10
N VAL A 185 14.72 1.32 -9.98
CA VAL A 185 13.49 0.54 -10.00
C VAL A 185 13.81 -0.94 -9.88
N ILE A 186 13.04 -1.70 -9.10
CA ILE A 186 13.19 -3.15 -8.99
C ILE A 186 12.19 -3.83 -9.91
N ARG A 187 12.69 -4.65 -10.83
CA ARG A 187 11.85 -5.47 -11.71
C ARG A 187 11.43 -6.74 -11.00
N LEU A 188 10.14 -6.84 -10.71
CA LEU A 188 9.50 -8.04 -10.19
C LEU A 188 9.34 -9.10 -11.28
N PRO A 189 9.21 -10.40 -10.93
CA PRO A 189 8.81 -11.41 -11.89
C PRO A 189 7.49 -11.04 -12.57
N SER A 190 7.38 -11.29 -13.87
CA SER A 190 6.19 -10.93 -14.66
C SER A 190 4.94 -11.66 -14.17
N PHE A 191 3.77 -11.11 -14.49
CA PHE A 191 2.49 -11.74 -14.18
C PHE A 191 2.41 -13.19 -14.68
N GLU A 192 2.86 -13.45 -15.91
CA GLU A 192 2.84 -14.77 -16.54
C GLU A 192 3.70 -15.77 -15.77
N LYS A 193 4.80 -15.30 -15.17
CA LYS A 193 5.66 -16.15 -14.32
C LYS A 193 4.99 -16.40 -12.97
N VAL A 194 4.59 -15.35 -12.25
CA VAL A 194 4.02 -15.51 -10.89
C VAL A 194 2.68 -16.23 -10.90
N ARG A 195 1.93 -16.20 -12.01
CA ARG A 195 0.70 -16.97 -12.17
C ARG A 195 0.95 -18.48 -12.21
N ASN A 196 2.09 -18.90 -12.75
CA ASN A 196 2.40 -20.30 -13.00
C ASN A 196 3.42 -20.88 -11.99
N ASP A 197 4.06 -20.04 -11.18
CA ASP A 197 5.08 -20.44 -10.20
C ASP A 197 4.82 -19.80 -8.82
N PRO A 198 4.31 -20.59 -7.85
CA PRO A 198 4.11 -20.14 -6.47
C PRO A 198 5.37 -19.62 -5.76
N VAL A 199 6.56 -20.10 -6.12
CA VAL A 199 7.82 -19.64 -5.53
C VAL A 199 8.14 -18.23 -6.03
N LEU A 200 7.98 -17.98 -7.33
CA LEU A 200 8.13 -16.63 -7.89
C LEU A 200 7.06 -15.67 -7.37
N TYR A 201 5.83 -16.15 -7.12
CA TYR A 201 4.79 -15.37 -6.46
C TYR A 201 5.21 -14.97 -5.03
N ALA A 202 5.72 -15.91 -4.23
CA ALA A 202 6.22 -15.63 -2.89
C ALA A 202 7.43 -14.66 -2.90
N HIS A 203 8.34 -14.84 -3.86
CA HIS A 203 9.48 -13.93 -4.07
C HIS A 203 9.02 -12.50 -4.41
N ALA A 204 8.09 -12.34 -5.36
CA ALA A 204 7.54 -11.03 -5.71
C ALA A 204 6.89 -10.33 -4.51
N ASN A 205 6.11 -11.07 -3.71
CA ASN A 205 5.51 -10.54 -2.49
C ASN A 205 6.56 -10.17 -1.44
N ARG A 206 7.61 -10.97 -1.25
CA ARG A 206 8.71 -10.63 -0.35
C ARG A 206 9.36 -9.30 -0.74
N VAL A 207 9.68 -9.12 -2.03
CA VAL A 207 10.27 -7.88 -2.53
C VAL A 207 9.34 -6.68 -2.30
N LEU A 208 8.05 -6.84 -2.59
CA LEU A 208 7.03 -5.82 -2.31
C LEU A 208 7.03 -5.38 -0.84
N HIS A 209 7.11 -6.34 0.09
CA HIS A 209 7.10 -6.08 1.53
C HIS A 209 8.39 -5.41 2.03
N LEU A 210 9.53 -5.67 1.36
CA LEU A 210 10.81 -5.01 1.66
C LEU A 210 10.79 -3.53 1.26
N GLU A 211 10.09 -3.20 0.17
CA GLU A 211 10.00 -1.85 -0.39
C GLU A 211 8.77 -1.08 0.13
N THR A 212 8.25 -1.44 1.31
CA THR A 212 7.12 -0.75 1.97
C THR A 212 7.59 0.40 2.88
N ASN A 213 8.86 0.47 3.26
CA ASN A 213 9.37 1.56 4.10
C ASN A 213 9.66 2.81 3.25
N PRO A 214 8.92 3.93 3.44
CA PRO A 214 9.04 5.08 2.56
C PRO A 214 10.40 5.80 2.63
N GLY A 215 11.16 5.63 3.71
CA GLY A 215 12.49 6.22 3.83
C GLY A 215 13.57 5.54 2.98
N ASN A 216 13.35 4.30 2.51
CA ASN A 216 14.33 3.59 1.68
C ASN A 216 13.73 2.87 0.48
N ALA A 217 12.41 2.89 0.30
CA ALA A 217 11.75 2.20 -0.79
C ALA A 217 12.20 2.72 -2.17
N ARG A 218 12.42 1.78 -3.08
CA ARG A 218 12.60 2.01 -4.52
C ARG A 218 11.26 1.93 -5.24
N ALA A 219 11.23 2.44 -6.46
CA ALA A 219 10.13 2.14 -7.37
C ALA A 219 10.12 0.64 -7.68
N LEU A 220 8.94 0.09 -7.97
CA LEU A 220 8.78 -1.28 -8.44
C LEU A 220 8.22 -1.27 -9.85
N VAL A 221 8.59 -2.27 -10.64
CA VAL A 221 7.97 -2.52 -11.95
C VAL A 221 7.62 -3.99 -12.10
N GLN A 222 6.42 -4.28 -12.59
CA GLN A 222 5.99 -5.64 -12.93
C GLN A 222 5.46 -5.69 -14.35
N ALA A 223 5.98 -6.62 -15.14
CA ALA A 223 5.56 -6.81 -16.53
C ALA A 223 4.24 -7.60 -16.63
N TYR A 224 3.39 -7.18 -17.56
CA TYR A 224 2.11 -7.77 -17.95
C TYR A 224 2.01 -7.81 -19.49
N GLY A 225 2.55 -8.86 -20.10
CA GLY A 225 2.73 -8.93 -21.55
C GLY A 225 3.68 -7.84 -22.06
N GLN A 226 3.16 -6.92 -22.87
CA GLN A 226 3.92 -5.81 -23.48
C GLN A 226 3.86 -4.51 -22.66
N ARG A 227 3.19 -4.52 -21.51
CA ARG A 227 3.00 -3.34 -20.66
C ARG A 227 3.67 -3.56 -19.30
N ASP A 228 4.24 -2.50 -18.77
CA ASP A 228 4.82 -2.46 -17.44
C ASP A 228 3.88 -1.70 -16.49
N LEU A 229 3.57 -2.33 -15.36
CA LEU A 229 2.97 -1.65 -14.22
C LEU A 229 4.11 -1.01 -13.43
N TRP A 230 4.13 0.31 -13.38
CA TRP A 230 5.05 1.09 -12.56
C TRP A 230 4.41 1.42 -11.22
N ILE A 231 5.19 1.32 -10.14
CA ILE A 231 4.76 1.66 -8.78
C ILE A 231 5.81 2.58 -8.17
N ASN A 232 5.42 3.83 -7.92
CA ASN A 232 6.26 4.78 -7.23
C ASN A 232 6.43 4.39 -5.77
N PRO A 233 7.51 4.82 -5.08
CA PRO A 233 7.69 4.56 -3.66
C PRO A 233 6.49 4.99 -2.79
N PRO A 234 6.23 4.34 -1.65
CA PRO A 234 5.08 4.63 -0.79
C PRO A 234 5.09 6.08 -0.27
N PRO A 235 3.90 6.61 0.07
CA PRO A 235 3.74 7.98 0.53
C PRO A 235 4.51 8.21 1.84
N GLN A 236 4.96 9.44 2.05
CA GLN A 236 5.59 9.80 3.31
C GLN A 236 4.52 9.93 4.41
N PRO A 237 4.78 9.40 5.62
CA PRO A 237 3.87 9.54 6.75
C PRO A 237 3.54 11.00 7.03
N LEU A 238 2.35 11.23 7.56
CA LEU A 238 1.92 12.51 8.11
C LEU A 238 2.61 12.76 9.45
N THR A 239 2.90 14.02 9.71
CA THR A 239 3.23 14.51 11.05
C THR A 239 1.98 14.50 11.94
N THR A 240 2.17 14.57 13.26
CA THR A 240 1.04 14.67 14.20
C THR A 240 0.12 15.85 13.90
N ALA A 241 0.68 17.03 13.59
CA ALA A 241 -0.10 18.21 13.23
C ALA A 241 -0.92 18.01 11.94
N GLU A 242 -0.34 17.36 10.93
CA GLU A 242 -1.07 17.02 9.69
C GLU A 242 -2.16 15.98 9.96
N MET A 243 -1.92 14.99 10.82
CA MET A 243 -2.97 14.04 11.20
C MET A 243 -4.10 14.72 11.97
N ASP A 244 -3.78 15.58 12.93
CA ASP A 244 -4.76 16.33 13.70
C ASP A 244 -5.59 17.23 12.80
N TYR A 245 -4.98 17.84 11.79
CA TYR A 245 -5.70 18.57 10.75
C TYR A 245 -6.68 17.67 9.98
N VAL A 246 -6.25 16.50 9.52
CA VAL A 246 -7.12 15.56 8.78
C VAL A 246 -8.29 15.09 9.65
N PHE A 247 -8.04 14.62 10.86
CA PHE A 247 -9.10 14.15 11.77
C PHE A 247 -9.95 15.30 12.34
N GLY A 248 -9.41 16.51 12.38
CA GLY A 248 -10.07 17.71 12.86
C GLY A 248 -11.05 18.35 11.87
N MET A 249 -11.04 17.93 10.60
CA MET A 249 -11.96 18.41 9.56
C MET A 249 -13.43 18.30 9.98
N PRO A 250 -14.34 19.14 9.42
CA PRO A 250 -15.75 19.21 9.81
C PRO A 250 -16.56 18.02 9.26
N TYR A 251 -16.22 16.80 9.67
CA TYR A 251 -16.98 15.60 9.34
C TYR A 251 -18.35 15.61 10.02
N THR A 252 -19.40 15.27 9.27
CA THR A 252 -20.78 15.24 9.78
C THR A 252 -21.02 14.15 10.82
N ARG A 253 -20.23 13.07 10.80
CA ARG A 253 -20.35 11.88 11.68
C ARG A 253 -21.75 11.24 11.70
N VAL A 254 -22.53 11.45 10.65
CA VAL A 254 -23.82 10.81 10.42
C VAL A 254 -23.88 10.27 8.99
N PRO A 255 -24.76 9.28 8.71
CA PRO A 255 -24.98 8.81 7.35
C PRO A 255 -25.43 9.95 6.42
N HIS A 256 -25.22 9.76 5.12
CA HIS A 256 -25.63 10.71 4.10
C HIS A 256 -27.16 10.92 4.13
N GLU A 257 -27.62 12.17 4.01
CA GLU A 257 -29.03 12.57 4.15
C GLU A 257 -29.98 11.80 3.22
N ALA A 258 -29.50 11.43 2.02
CA ALA A 258 -30.25 10.61 1.06
C ALA A 258 -30.74 9.26 1.62
N TYR A 259 -30.19 8.76 2.73
CA TYR A 259 -30.65 7.53 3.38
C TYR A 259 -31.82 7.76 4.36
N GLY A 260 -32.15 9.01 4.70
CA GLY A 260 -33.21 9.33 5.66
C GLY A 260 -33.01 8.61 6.99
N ASP A 261 -34.08 7.99 7.50
CA ASP A 261 -34.08 7.23 8.75
C ASP A 261 -33.63 5.76 8.59
N ALA A 262 -33.14 5.38 7.40
CA ALA A 262 -32.74 4.00 7.15
C ALA A 262 -31.58 3.57 8.05
N ARG A 263 -31.66 2.35 8.56
CA ARG A 263 -30.62 1.80 9.42
C ARG A 263 -29.39 1.44 8.61
N ILE A 264 -28.21 1.93 9.00
CA ILE A 264 -26.93 1.58 8.38
C ILE A 264 -26.08 0.77 9.37
N PRO A 265 -25.99 -0.58 9.24
CA PRO A 265 -25.32 -1.42 10.24
C PRO A 265 -23.86 -1.05 10.51
N ALA A 266 -23.10 -0.72 9.46
CA ALA A 266 -21.69 -0.32 9.60
C ALA A 266 -21.53 1.00 10.36
N TYR A 267 -22.51 1.91 10.25
CA TYR A 267 -22.48 3.19 10.97
C TYR A 267 -22.69 2.96 12.47
N GLU A 268 -23.65 2.11 12.86
CA GLU A 268 -23.91 1.79 14.27
C GLU A 268 -22.67 1.25 14.98
N MET A 269 -21.85 0.46 14.27
CA MET A 269 -20.61 -0.09 14.83
C MET A 269 -19.51 0.95 15.06
N ILE A 270 -19.43 2.00 14.23
CA ILE A 270 -18.27 2.91 14.21
C ILE A 270 -18.58 4.31 14.76
N ARG A 271 -19.85 4.68 14.94
CA ARG A 271 -20.24 6.06 15.27
C ARG A 271 -19.64 6.59 16.58
N PHE A 272 -19.30 5.70 17.51
CA PHE A 272 -18.65 6.02 18.79
C PHE A 272 -17.21 5.48 18.91
N SER A 273 -16.56 5.19 17.77
CA SER A 273 -15.13 4.84 17.71
C SER A 273 -14.29 6.07 17.37
N ILE A 274 -13.09 6.13 17.94
CA ILE A 274 -12.10 7.19 17.69
C ILE A 274 -10.79 6.53 17.29
N ASN A 275 -10.26 6.89 16.12
CA ASN A 275 -8.94 6.43 15.70
C ASN A 275 -7.86 7.30 16.35
N ILE A 276 -6.96 6.72 17.13
CA ILE A 276 -5.91 7.47 17.87
C ILE A 276 -4.55 7.46 17.16
N MET A 277 -4.31 6.49 16.27
CA MET A 277 -3.05 6.33 15.55
C MET A 277 -3.19 5.47 14.28
N ARG A 278 -2.20 5.58 13.39
CA ARG A 278 -2.08 4.78 12.16
C ARG A 278 -0.70 4.14 12.01
N GLY A 279 -0.62 3.11 11.18
CA GLY A 279 0.60 2.38 10.86
C GLY A 279 0.93 1.31 11.91
N CYS A 280 1.64 0.26 11.52
CA CYS A 280 1.99 -0.86 12.40
C CYS A 280 3.38 -1.41 12.09
N PHE A 281 4.30 -1.36 13.06
CA PHE A 281 5.64 -1.93 12.89
C PHE A 281 5.66 -3.46 12.98
N GLY A 282 4.58 -4.08 13.49
CA GLY A 282 4.51 -5.52 13.80
C GLY A 282 4.60 -6.43 12.58
N GLY A 283 4.19 -5.97 11.39
CA GLY A 283 4.43 -6.71 10.14
C GLY A 283 3.80 -8.10 10.09
N CYS A 284 2.70 -8.33 10.80
CA CYS A 284 2.05 -9.65 10.85
C CYS A 284 1.59 -10.09 9.46
N THR A 285 1.83 -11.36 9.11
CA THR A 285 1.54 -11.91 7.77
C THR A 285 0.06 -11.95 7.42
N PHE A 286 -0.83 -11.90 8.41
CA PHE A 286 -2.28 -11.87 8.21
C PHE A 286 -2.86 -10.46 8.15
N CYS A 287 -2.08 -9.44 8.51
CA CYS A 287 -2.58 -8.08 8.70
C CYS A 287 -2.17 -7.18 7.52
N SER A 288 -3.15 -6.50 6.94
CA SER A 288 -2.95 -5.58 5.82
C SER A 288 -2.51 -4.17 6.23
N ILE A 289 -2.51 -3.84 7.52
CA ILE A 289 -2.15 -2.48 8.01
C ILE A 289 -0.76 -2.09 7.53
N THR A 290 0.21 -3.00 7.65
CA THR A 290 1.59 -2.72 7.24
C THR A 290 1.70 -2.37 5.76
N GLU A 291 0.91 -3.03 4.92
CA GLU A 291 0.94 -2.87 3.47
C GLU A 291 0.15 -1.65 2.99
N HIS A 292 -0.91 -1.28 3.72
CA HIS A 292 -1.75 -0.13 3.41
C HIS A 292 -1.27 1.14 4.14
N GLU A 293 -1.24 1.14 5.47
CA GLU A 293 -0.88 2.32 6.27
C GLU A 293 0.63 2.51 6.45
N GLY A 294 1.40 1.43 6.29
CA GLY A 294 2.85 1.44 6.46
C GLY A 294 3.32 0.95 7.84
N ARG A 295 4.65 0.91 8.00
CA ARG A 295 5.33 0.46 9.24
C ARG A 295 5.55 1.56 10.28
N VAL A 296 5.44 2.82 9.87
CA VAL A 296 5.74 3.98 10.70
C VAL A 296 4.48 4.32 11.49
N ILE A 297 4.59 4.32 12.82
CA ILE A 297 3.51 4.75 13.70
C ILE A 297 3.35 6.26 13.61
N GLN A 298 2.11 6.71 13.42
CA GLN A 298 1.73 8.12 13.40
C GLN A 298 0.66 8.31 14.47
N ASN A 299 0.92 9.21 15.42
CA ASN A 299 0.02 9.48 16.55
C ASN A 299 -0.70 10.81 16.35
N ARG A 300 -1.97 10.84 16.74
CA ARG A 300 -2.69 12.09 16.97
C ARG A 300 -2.25 12.69 18.28
N SER A 301 -2.42 14.00 18.44
CA SER A 301 -2.25 14.61 19.76
C SER A 301 -3.40 14.22 20.68
N GLU A 302 -3.14 14.25 21.98
CA GLU A 302 -4.16 14.07 23.01
C GLU A 302 -5.28 15.10 22.86
N GLU A 303 -4.94 16.37 22.57
CA GLU A 303 -5.90 17.45 22.37
C GLU A 303 -6.87 17.15 21.22
N SER A 304 -6.34 16.70 20.08
CA SER A 304 -7.12 16.28 18.91
C SER A 304 -8.08 15.13 19.23
N ILE A 305 -7.65 14.15 20.03
CA ILE A 305 -8.49 13.04 20.46
C ILE A 305 -9.61 13.54 21.39
N LEU A 306 -9.28 14.37 22.38
CA LEU A 306 -10.24 14.95 23.32
C LEU A 306 -11.26 15.85 22.61
N ASP A 307 -10.84 16.60 21.59
CA ASP A 307 -11.73 17.40 20.75
C ASP A 307 -12.72 16.53 19.98
N GLU A 308 -12.26 15.41 19.40
CA GLU A 308 -13.16 14.47 18.74
C GLU A 308 -14.13 13.82 19.73
N MET A 309 -13.67 13.46 20.93
CA MET A 309 -14.55 12.97 22.01
C MET A 309 -15.64 13.99 22.36
N ARG A 310 -15.27 15.28 22.50
CA ARG A 310 -16.23 16.37 22.72
C ARG A 310 -17.23 16.48 21.57
N LYS A 311 -16.75 16.48 20.33
CA LYS A 311 -17.61 16.51 19.13
C LYS A 311 -18.59 15.34 19.11
N ILE A 312 -18.16 14.12 19.41
CA ILE A 312 -19.04 12.95 19.47
C ILE A 312 -20.13 13.14 20.52
N ARG A 313 -19.74 13.56 21.73
CA ARG A 313 -20.67 13.84 22.83
C ARG A 313 -21.74 14.87 22.44
N ASP A 314 -21.32 15.92 21.77
CA ASP A 314 -22.18 17.09 21.51
C ASP A 314 -23.02 16.96 20.23
N THR A 315 -22.57 16.20 19.23
CA THR A 315 -23.16 16.20 17.88
C THR A 315 -23.69 14.85 17.40
N VAL A 316 -23.21 13.72 17.93
CA VAL A 316 -23.59 12.40 17.39
C VAL A 316 -24.84 11.88 18.08
N PRO A 317 -25.94 11.62 17.35
CA PRO A 317 -27.19 11.16 17.95
C PRO A 317 -27.05 9.82 18.68
N GLY A 318 -27.70 9.73 19.85
CA GLY A 318 -27.76 8.50 20.63
C GLY A 318 -26.47 8.15 21.38
N PHE A 319 -25.57 9.12 21.60
CA PHE A 319 -24.37 8.91 22.41
C PHE A 319 -24.72 8.50 23.83
N THR A 320 -24.17 7.36 24.27
CA THR A 320 -24.49 6.73 25.57
C THR A 320 -23.56 7.16 26.71
N GLY A 321 -22.60 8.05 26.44
CA GLY A 321 -21.53 8.40 27.38
C GLY A 321 -20.30 7.50 27.30
N VAL A 322 -20.29 6.50 26.42
CA VAL A 322 -19.20 5.52 26.26
C VAL A 322 -18.65 5.57 24.84
N ILE A 323 -17.33 5.75 24.72
CA ILE A 323 -16.59 5.50 23.47
C ILE A 323 -16.43 4.00 23.31
N SER A 324 -16.91 3.46 22.20
CA SER A 324 -16.99 2.01 21.99
C SER A 324 -15.64 1.38 21.66
N ASP A 325 -14.75 2.15 21.04
CA ASP A 325 -13.46 1.67 20.56
C ASP A 325 -12.45 2.81 20.38
N LEU A 326 -11.18 2.51 20.67
CA LEU A 326 -10.04 3.36 20.36
C LEU A 326 -9.25 2.69 19.24
N GLY A 327 -9.50 3.13 18.02
CA GLY A 327 -8.97 2.56 16.80
C GLY A 327 -7.47 2.78 16.65
N GLY A 328 -6.79 1.73 16.20
CA GLY A 328 -5.35 1.68 15.96
C GLY A 328 -4.86 0.23 16.04
N PRO A 329 -3.65 -0.10 15.55
CA PRO A 329 -3.09 -1.42 15.71
C PRO A 329 -2.89 -1.79 17.20
N THR A 330 -3.08 -3.08 17.52
CA THR A 330 -2.86 -3.62 18.87
C THR A 330 -1.39 -3.50 19.31
N ALA A 331 -1.16 -3.62 20.62
CA ALA A 331 0.03 -3.22 21.38
C ALA A 331 0.06 -1.72 21.69
N ASN A 332 0.58 -1.36 22.86
CA ASN A 332 0.73 0.00 23.37
C ASN A 332 1.68 0.83 22.49
N MET A 333 1.28 1.13 21.25
CA MET A 333 2.09 1.81 20.22
C MET A 333 1.82 3.31 20.17
N TYR A 334 0.71 3.78 20.73
CA TYR A 334 0.45 5.20 20.95
C TYR A 334 1.48 5.74 21.96
N ARG A 335 2.04 6.90 21.66
CA ARG A 335 3.12 7.52 22.45
C ARG A 335 2.82 8.97 22.70
#